data_AF-A0A8S1ZTF6-F1
#
_entry.id   AF-A0A8S1ZTF6-F1
#
_cell.length_a   1.000
_cell.length_b   1.000
_cell.length_c   1.000
_cell.angle_alpha   90.00
_cell.angle_beta   90.00
_cell.angle_gamma   90.00
#
_symmetry.space_group_name_H-M   'P 1'
#
loop_
_entity.id
_entity.type
_entity.pdbx_description
1 polymer ?
#
loop_
_entity_poly.entity_id
_entity_poly.type
_entity_poly.pdbx_seq_one_letter_code
_entity_poly.pdbx_strand_id
1 'polypeptide(L)'
;MAQHTEITFEEGWLYIQKGVTKLIKIIEGDPEPPFDAEQYVNLYTTVYNMCNHPPGYSKQLYEKYREVIEDYTIQTVLPSLREKHDENMLRELVKRWDNHKILVRWLSRFFLDVDCYLARRGIPRLREVGLTCFHELVYREVHSIAKEAVLELAEESLIMERERVTHYLHSTTEPKLLEKVQNELLVVVAKQLLEKEHSGFRAMLRDDKKNDLSRMYGLYHPIPQGLEPLANLFKQVVNELQEKYIDYVTECFQNNTIFHKGWSNIQKGIIKLIRILEGEPEPPFDYDEYMNLYTIIYDMCNQRSDYSQQLYDKYRKVIEDYTIQTVLPSLREKHDKDMLRELVKRWNNHKNMVKRLGMFFCYIDRHFVHRSKIPIPTLDEVGLSCFLDLVYHEMQSTVTKVVLALIHKEREGEQIDRALVKNVLDIYVENGMGTMEKYEEDFESFMLEDTASYYSRKASRWIEEDSCPDYMIKACLRDYDYGIIRFQKKCVYINVINFVLQVEESLKRERERVTNYLHSSTEPKVVEKIQNELLVMVAKNRLENEHSGCCALLRDDKKNDLCRIYSLYHPIPQRLGRVADLFKKHITEEGSALIKQADDATTNQLLIELHNKYMVYVTECFQNHTLFHKV
;
A
#
# COMPACT_ATOMS: atom_id res chain seq x y z
N MET A 1 -7.81 -33.93 -41.27
CA MET A 1 -7.83 -32.47 -41.56
C MET A 1 -9.27 -32.08 -41.88
N ALA A 2 -9.95 -31.40 -40.97
CA ALA A 2 -11.14 -30.61 -41.31
C ALA A 2 -10.69 -29.15 -41.32
N GLN A 3 -11.08 -28.40 -42.35
CA GLN A 3 -10.73 -26.98 -42.44
C GLN A 3 -11.53 -26.22 -41.38
N HIS A 4 -10.85 -25.76 -40.31
CA HIS A 4 -11.41 -24.72 -39.45
C HIS A 4 -11.49 -23.44 -40.28
N THR A 5 -12.70 -23.12 -40.72
CA THR A 5 -13.04 -21.79 -41.25
C THR A 5 -13.09 -20.84 -40.06
N GLU A 6 -12.18 -19.87 -40.05
CA GLU A 6 -12.09 -18.83 -39.03
C GLU A 6 -13.28 -17.89 -39.20
N ILE A 7 -14.31 -18.03 -38.36
CA ILE A 7 -15.54 -17.24 -38.47
C ILE A 7 -15.29 -15.80 -37.98
N THR A 8 -15.59 -14.82 -38.83
CA THR A 8 -15.50 -13.41 -38.44
C THR A 8 -16.55 -13.06 -37.39
N PHE A 9 -16.34 -11.96 -36.67
CA PHE A 9 -17.35 -11.49 -35.71
C PHE A 9 -18.69 -11.20 -36.41
N GLU A 10 -18.63 -10.59 -37.59
CA GLU A 10 -19.75 -10.18 -38.41
C GLU A 10 -20.58 -11.38 -38.90
N GLU A 11 -19.92 -12.42 -39.42
CA GLU A 11 -20.59 -13.65 -39.88
C GLU A 11 -21.23 -14.42 -38.73
N GLY A 12 -20.50 -14.58 -37.63
CA GLY A 12 -21.00 -15.27 -36.44
C GLY A 12 -22.15 -14.52 -35.78
N TRP A 13 -22.03 -13.20 -35.64
CA TRP A 13 -23.10 -12.34 -35.13
C TRP A 13 -24.33 -12.37 -36.03
N LEU A 14 -24.18 -12.32 -37.36
CA LEU A 14 -25.31 -12.41 -38.30
C LEU A 14 -26.08 -13.72 -38.15
N TYR A 15 -25.42 -14.83 -37.85
CA TYR A 15 -26.08 -16.11 -37.55
C TYR A 15 -26.81 -16.08 -36.21
N ILE A 16 -26.15 -15.60 -35.15
CA ILE A 16 -26.74 -15.46 -33.80
C ILE A 16 -27.97 -14.53 -33.85
N GLN A 17 -27.87 -13.39 -34.55
CA GLN A 17 -28.95 -12.41 -34.69
C GLN A 17 -30.19 -12.98 -35.38
N LYS A 18 -30.04 -13.91 -36.33
CA LYS A 18 -31.18 -14.65 -36.90
C LYS A 18 -31.85 -15.53 -35.85
N GLY A 19 -31.09 -16.22 -35.01
CA GLY A 19 -31.60 -16.98 -33.88
C GLY A 19 -32.31 -16.11 -32.83
N VAL A 20 -31.73 -14.97 -32.47
CA VAL A 20 -32.33 -13.97 -31.58
C VAL A 20 -33.66 -13.44 -32.15
N THR A 21 -33.66 -13.04 -33.43
CA THR A 21 -34.88 -12.57 -34.13
C THR A 21 -35.96 -13.64 -34.12
N LYS A 22 -35.61 -14.90 -34.43
CA LYS A 22 -36.54 -16.04 -34.39
C LYS A 22 -37.14 -16.25 -32.99
N LEU A 23 -36.32 -16.14 -31.94
CA LEU A 23 -36.76 -16.25 -30.55
C LEU A 23 -37.73 -15.13 -30.16
N ILE A 24 -37.45 -13.88 -30.54
CA ILE A 24 -38.33 -12.72 -30.26
C ILE A 24 -39.69 -12.93 -30.93
N LYS A 25 -39.72 -13.35 -32.20
CA LYS A 25 -40.96 -13.68 -32.93
C LYS A 25 -41.81 -14.73 -32.21
N ILE A 26 -41.20 -15.84 -31.79
CA ILE A 26 -41.88 -16.92 -31.06
C ILE A 26 -42.49 -16.40 -29.74
N ILE A 27 -41.78 -15.51 -29.03
CA ILE A 27 -42.24 -14.93 -27.76
C ILE A 27 -43.38 -13.92 -27.96
N GLU A 28 -43.36 -13.18 -29.06
CA GLU A 28 -44.41 -12.22 -29.43
C GLU A 28 -45.66 -12.89 -30.04
N GLY A 29 -45.57 -14.16 -30.42
CA GLY A 29 -46.68 -14.95 -30.96
C GLY A 29 -46.80 -14.90 -32.48
N ASP A 30 -45.76 -14.47 -33.19
CA ASP A 30 -45.68 -14.56 -34.65
C ASP A 30 -45.73 -16.02 -35.12
N PRO A 31 -46.20 -16.30 -36.36
CA PRO A 31 -46.29 -17.66 -36.91
C PRO A 31 -44.92 -18.20 -37.32
N GLU A 32 -44.08 -18.51 -36.32
CA GLU A 32 -42.70 -18.96 -36.46
C GLU A 32 -42.55 -20.35 -35.80
N PRO A 33 -42.00 -21.37 -36.48
CA PRO A 33 -41.86 -22.71 -35.91
C PRO A 33 -40.89 -22.71 -34.71
N PRO A 34 -41.09 -23.56 -33.70
CA PRO A 34 -40.18 -23.67 -32.56
C PRO A 34 -38.76 -24.03 -32.99
N PHE A 35 -37.78 -23.82 -32.09
CA PHE A 35 -36.43 -24.31 -32.31
C PHE A 35 -36.42 -25.85 -32.30
N ASP A 36 -35.91 -26.44 -33.38
CA ASP A 36 -35.47 -27.83 -33.35
C ASP A 36 -34.11 -27.95 -32.64
N ALA A 37 -33.71 -29.20 -32.32
CA ALA A 37 -32.49 -29.48 -31.59
C ALA A 37 -31.23 -29.08 -32.36
N GLU A 38 -31.25 -29.15 -33.70
CA GLU A 38 -30.11 -28.82 -34.55
C GLU A 38 -29.88 -27.30 -34.58
N GLN A 39 -30.94 -26.51 -34.74
CA GLN A 39 -30.90 -25.04 -34.65
C GLN A 39 -30.39 -24.57 -33.28
N TYR A 40 -30.86 -25.18 -32.19
CA TYR A 40 -30.38 -24.86 -30.84
C TYR A 40 -28.88 -25.18 -30.68
N VAL A 41 -28.46 -26.38 -31.06
CA VAL A 41 -27.06 -26.82 -30.96
C VAL A 41 -26.15 -25.98 -31.84
N ASN A 42 -26.57 -25.64 -33.06
CA ASN A 42 -25.79 -24.79 -33.97
C ASN A 42 -25.63 -23.37 -33.42
N LEU A 43 -26.69 -22.73 -32.91
CA LEU A 43 -26.60 -21.42 -32.28
C LEU A 43 -25.66 -21.42 -31.06
N TYR A 44 -25.82 -22.40 -30.17
CA TYR A 44 -24.91 -22.58 -29.02
C TYR A 44 -23.46 -22.79 -29.47
N THR A 45 -23.23 -23.66 -30.47
CA THR A 45 -21.89 -24.00 -30.98
C THR A 45 -21.23 -22.81 -31.67
N THR A 46 -21.98 -21.97 -32.38
CA THR A 46 -21.47 -20.70 -32.93
C THR A 46 -20.98 -19.79 -31.81
N VAL A 47 -21.76 -19.58 -30.75
CA VAL A 47 -21.34 -18.73 -29.61
C VAL A 47 -20.13 -19.32 -28.88
N TYR A 48 -20.13 -20.64 -28.64
CA TYR A 48 -19.00 -21.36 -28.04
C TYR A 48 -17.71 -21.16 -28.85
N ASN A 49 -17.78 -21.35 -30.16
CA ASN A 49 -16.62 -21.19 -31.06
C ASN A 49 -16.12 -19.74 -31.07
N MET A 50 -17.02 -18.75 -31.11
CA MET A 50 -16.66 -17.33 -31.06
C MET A 50 -16.06 -16.90 -29.72
N CYS A 51 -16.40 -17.57 -28.61
CA CYS A 51 -15.80 -17.30 -27.29
C CYS A 51 -14.44 -18.00 -27.10
N ASN A 52 -14.32 -19.25 -27.53
CA ASN A 52 -13.24 -20.14 -27.14
C ASN A 52 -12.14 -20.33 -28.20
N HIS A 53 -12.35 -19.88 -29.44
CA HIS A 53 -11.31 -19.86 -30.49
C HIS A 53 -10.78 -18.44 -30.75
N PRO A 54 -9.52 -18.29 -31.22
CA PRO A 54 -8.99 -16.99 -31.62
C PRO A 54 -9.88 -16.29 -32.67
N PRO A 55 -10.02 -14.96 -32.62
CA PRO A 55 -9.39 -14.02 -31.69
C PRO A 55 -10.12 -13.84 -30.33
N GLY A 56 -11.26 -14.50 -30.10
CA GLY A 56 -11.99 -14.51 -28.81
C GLY A 56 -12.92 -13.31 -28.59
N TYR A 57 -14.18 -13.44 -29.00
CA TYR A 57 -15.15 -12.35 -29.11
C TYR A 57 -16.07 -12.13 -27.89
N SER A 58 -15.80 -12.74 -26.73
CA SER A 58 -16.71 -12.73 -25.56
C SER A 58 -17.13 -11.33 -25.07
N LYS A 59 -16.25 -10.32 -25.20
CA LYS A 59 -16.59 -8.92 -24.85
C LYS A 59 -17.67 -8.34 -25.79
N GLN A 60 -17.49 -8.50 -27.10
CA GLN A 60 -18.41 -7.98 -28.10
C GLN A 60 -19.75 -8.73 -28.06
N LEU A 61 -19.72 -10.03 -27.77
CA LEU A 61 -20.93 -10.84 -27.55
C LEU A 61 -21.70 -10.42 -26.29
N TYR A 62 -21.02 -10.00 -25.22
CA TYR A 62 -21.67 -9.38 -24.05
C TYR A 62 -22.32 -8.04 -24.38
N GLU A 63 -21.61 -7.18 -25.11
CA GLU A 63 -22.14 -5.88 -25.56
C GLU A 63 -23.39 -6.09 -26.42
N LYS A 64 -23.35 -7.02 -27.38
CA LYS A 64 -24.50 -7.39 -28.20
C LYS A 64 -25.65 -8.07 -27.46
N TYR A 65 -25.38 -8.86 -26.42
CA TYR A 65 -26.43 -9.38 -25.54
C TYR A 65 -27.20 -8.25 -24.85
N ARG A 66 -26.49 -7.23 -24.35
CA ARG A 66 -27.12 -6.06 -23.74
C ARG A 66 -27.96 -5.27 -24.74
N GLU A 67 -27.40 -4.95 -25.91
CA GLU A 67 -28.12 -4.26 -26.98
C GLU A 67 -29.44 -4.96 -27.31
N VAL A 68 -29.43 -6.29 -27.51
CA VAL A 68 -30.66 -7.06 -27.81
C VAL A 68 -31.73 -6.96 -26.74
N ILE A 69 -31.35 -7.01 -25.45
CA ILE A 69 -32.30 -6.90 -24.33
C ILE A 69 -32.85 -5.48 -24.20
N GLU A 70 -31.99 -4.47 -24.37
CA GLU A 70 -32.35 -3.05 -24.30
C GLU A 70 -33.25 -2.67 -25.49
N ASP A 71 -32.91 -3.07 -26.72
CA ASP A 71 -33.71 -2.84 -27.92
C ASP A 71 -35.10 -3.49 -27.82
N TYR A 72 -35.20 -4.76 -27.42
CA TYR A 72 -36.51 -5.39 -27.22
C TYR A 72 -37.36 -4.63 -26.18
N THR A 73 -36.73 -4.16 -25.11
CA THR A 73 -37.41 -3.40 -24.05
C THR A 73 -37.89 -2.03 -24.55
N ILE A 74 -37.05 -1.31 -25.30
CA ILE A 74 -37.31 0.05 -25.77
C ILE A 74 -38.25 0.07 -26.99
N GLN A 75 -38.10 -0.87 -27.91
CA GLN A 75 -38.80 -0.88 -29.20
C GLN A 75 -40.11 -1.68 -29.17
N THR A 76 -40.23 -2.69 -28.31
CA THR A 76 -41.42 -3.56 -28.23
C THR A 76 -42.18 -3.39 -26.91
N VAL A 77 -41.50 -3.45 -25.77
CA VAL A 77 -42.18 -3.43 -24.47
C VAL A 77 -42.73 -2.04 -24.14
N LEU A 78 -41.90 -1.00 -24.09
CA LEU A 78 -42.34 0.34 -23.67
C LEU A 78 -43.47 0.92 -24.54
N PRO A 79 -43.44 0.85 -25.89
CA PRO A 79 -44.54 1.36 -26.71
C PRO A 79 -45.87 0.66 -26.42
N SER A 80 -45.86 -0.68 -26.31
CA SER A 80 -47.07 -1.46 -26.03
C SER A 80 -47.75 -1.13 -24.69
N LEU A 81 -46.97 -0.60 -23.73
CA LEU A 81 -47.45 -0.15 -22.42
C LEU A 81 -47.94 1.30 -22.46
N ARG A 82 -47.23 2.18 -23.20
CA ARG A 82 -47.59 3.60 -23.36
C ARG A 82 -48.86 3.81 -24.21
N GLU A 83 -49.15 2.89 -25.11
CA GLU A 83 -50.39 2.88 -25.93
C GLU A 83 -51.64 2.43 -25.16
N LYS A 84 -51.49 2.00 -23.91
CA LYS A 84 -52.59 1.48 -23.08
C LYS A 84 -52.72 2.25 -21.78
N HIS A 85 -53.94 2.30 -21.27
CA HIS A 85 -54.26 2.87 -19.97
C HIS A 85 -54.99 1.84 -19.10
N ASP A 86 -55.07 2.13 -17.81
CA ASP A 86 -55.94 1.48 -16.84
C ASP A 86 -55.78 -0.06 -16.80
N GLU A 87 -56.88 -0.81 -16.71
CA GLU A 87 -56.87 -2.28 -16.66
C GLU A 87 -56.14 -2.92 -17.86
N ASN A 88 -56.25 -2.30 -19.04
CA ASN A 88 -55.63 -2.80 -20.27
C ASN A 88 -54.11 -2.66 -20.25
N MET A 89 -53.59 -1.59 -19.63
CA MET A 89 -52.15 -1.41 -19.40
C MET A 89 -51.62 -2.41 -18.38
N LEU A 90 -52.34 -2.62 -17.27
CA LEU A 90 -51.98 -3.59 -16.23
C LEU A 90 -51.88 -5.02 -16.79
N ARG A 91 -52.84 -5.43 -17.62
CA ARG A 91 -52.85 -6.74 -18.29
C ARG A 91 -51.67 -6.89 -19.25
N GLU A 92 -51.31 -5.82 -19.97
CA GLU A 92 -50.15 -5.83 -20.88
C GLU A 92 -48.84 -5.88 -20.09
N LEU A 93 -48.70 -5.15 -18.97
CA LEU A 93 -47.50 -5.16 -18.12
C LEU A 93 -47.15 -6.57 -17.62
N VAL A 94 -48.17 -7.34 -17.20
CA VAL A 94 -47.99 -8.75 -16.80
C VAL A 94 -47.51 -9.59 -17.98
N LYS A 95 -48.18 -9.49 -19.14
CA LYS A 95 -47.81 -10.21 -20.37
C LYS A 95 -46.35 -9.91 -20.79
N ARG A 96 -45.96 -8.63 -20.79
CA ARG A 96 -44.61 -8.19 -21.19
C ARG A 96 -43.54 -8.69 -20.23
N TRP A 97 -43.82 -8.73 -18.93
CA TRP A 97 -42.90 -9.30 -17.95
C TRP A 97 -42.69 -10.81 -18.15
N ASP A 98 -43.75 -11.56 -18.45
CA ASP A 98 -43.66 -12.99 -18.76
C ASP A 98 -42.83 -13.24 -20.03
N ASN A 99 -43.08 -12.50 -21.11
CA ASN A 99 -42.28 -12.53 -22.34
C ASN A 99 -40.80 -12.23 -22.07
N HIS A 100 -40.50 -11.17 -21.31
CA HIS A 100 -39.12 -10.78 -20.99
C HIS A 100 -38.36 -11.84 -20.20
N LYS A 101 -39.01 -12.48 -19.20
CA LYS A 101 -38.42 -13.59 -18.44
C LYS A 101 -38.08 -14.79 -19.32
N ILE A 102 -38.89 -15.07 -20.35
CA ILE A 102 -38.63 -16.13 -21.32
C ILE A 102 -37.42 -15.75 -22.19
N LEU A 103 -37.39 -14.52 -22.73
CA LEU A 103 -36.28 -14.01 -23.56
C LEU A 103 -34.95 -14.08 -22.80
N VAL A 104 -34.87 -13.51 -21.60
CA VAL A 104 -33.66 -13.52 -20.77
C VAL A 104 -33.21 -14.96 -20.45
N ARG A 105 -34.14 -15.88 -20.15
CA ARG A 105 -33.82 -17.30 -19.87
C ARG A 105 -33.21 -18.00 -21.09
N TRP A 106 -33.70 -17.74 -22.29
CA TRP A 106 -33.19 -18.35 -23.52
C TRP A 106 -31.85 -17.73 -23.95
N LEU A 107 -31.73 -16.39 -23.96
CA LEU A 107 -30.48 -15.72 -24.32
C LEU A 107 -29.35 -16.05 -23.32
N SER A 108 -29.63 -16.16 -22.03
CA SER A 108 -28.61 -16.60 -21.04
C SER A 108 -28.13 -18.04 -21.27
N ARG A 109 -28.83 -18.86 -22.06
CA ARG A 109 -28.38 -20.21 -22.46
C ARG A 109 -27.60 -20.18 -23.77
N PHE A 110 -28.01 -19.36 -24.74
CA PHE A 110 -27.25 -19.18 -25.98
C PHE A 110 -25.87 -18.55 -25.73
N PHE A 111 -25.77 -17.64 -24.77
CA PHE A 111 -24.53 -16.92 -24.43
C PHE A 111 -23.82 -17.47 -23.18
N LEU A 112 -24.02 -18.75 -22.85
CA LEU A 112 -23.49 -19.36 -21.61
C LEU A 112 -21.96 -19.20 -21.46
N ASP A 113 -21.19 -19.35 -22.53
CA ASP A 113 -19.73 -19.18 -22.52
C ASP A 113 -19.27 -17.75 -22.18
N VAL A 114 -20.15 -16.74 -22.36
CA VAL A 114 -19.85 -15.36 -21.99
C VAL A 114 -19.87 -15.16 -20.47
N ASP A 115 -20.67 -15.92 -19.70
CA ASP A 115 -20.65 -15.85 -18.23
C ASP A 115 -19.25 -16.18 -17.65
N CYS A 116 -18.45 -17.02 -18.33
CA CYS A 116 -17.06 -17.29 -17.97
C CYS A 116 -16.14 -16.06 -18.12
N TYR A 117 -16.39 -15.21 -19.11
CA TYR A 117 -15.70 -13.93 -19.29
C TYR A 117 -16.13 -12.91 -18.21
N LEU A 118 -17.43 -12.87 -17.88
CA LEU A 118 -17.98 -11.97 -16.86
C LEU A 118 -17.45 -12.32 -15.46
N ALA A 119 -17.42 -13.61 -15.10
CA ALA A 119 -16.92 -14.09 -13.82
C ALA A 119 -15.45 -13.71 -13.56
N ARG A 120 -14.59 -13.76 -14.60
CA ARG A 120 -13.18 -13.35 -14.52
C ARG A 120 -12.97 -11.84 -14.32
N ARG A 121 -14.02 -11.03 -14.48
CA ARG A 121 -14.00 -9.56 -14.37
C ARG A 121 -14.91 -9.01 -13.27
N GLY A 122 -15.54 -9.86 -12.47
CA GLY A 122 -16.47 -9.44 -11.41
C GLY A 122 -17.77 -8.80 -11.92
N ILE A 123 -18.15 -9.04 -13.17
CA ILE A 123 -19.39 -8.49 -13.77
C ILE A 123 -20.56 -9.44 -13.43
N PRO A 124 -21.76 -8.93 -13.08
CA PRO A 124 -22.95 -9.75 -12.88
C PRO A 124 -23.26 -10.67 -14.06
N ARG A 125 -23.83 -11.84 -13.78
CA ARG A 125 -24.14 -12.85 -14.82
C ARG A 125 -25.21 -12.34 -15.79
N LEU A 126 -25.21 -12.84 -17.02
CA LEU A 126 -26.15 -12.41 -18.08
C LEU A 126 -27.61 -12.37 -17.60
N ARG A 127 -28.06 -13.43 -16.91
CA ARG A 127 -29.42 -13.53 -16.39
C ARG A 127 -29.78 -12.40 -15.40
N GLU A 128 -28.81 -11.92 -14.63
CA GLU A 128 -28.99 -10.84 -13.65
C GLU A 128 -29.06 -9.48 -14.36
N VAL A 129 -28.15 -9.25 -15.31
CA VAL A 129 -28.14 -8.06 -16.19
C VAL A 129 -29.47 -7.93 -16.95
N GLY A 130 -29.93 -9.03 -17.56
CA GLY A 130 -31.17 -9.03 -18.35
C GLY A 130 -32.44 -8.78 -17.53
N LEU A 131 -32.50 -9.24 -16.27
CA LEU A 131 -33.62 -8.94 -15.37
C LEU A 131 -33.56 -7.50 -14.83
N THR A 132 -32.37 -6.99 -14.57
CA THR A 132 -32.15 -5.62 -14.08
C THR A 132 -32.59 -4.58 -15.11
N CYS A 133 -32.29 -4.80 -16.39
CA CYS A 133 -32.72 -3.94 -17.49
C CYS A 133 -34.24 -3.65 -17.50
N PHE A 134 -35.09 -4.65 -17.27
CA PHE A 134 -36.56 -4.46 -17.23
C PHE A 134 -36.98 -3.65 -16.00
N HIS A 135 -36.32 -3.85 -14.85
CA HIS A 135 -36.58 -3.05 -13.67
C HIS A 135 -36.20 -1.57 -13.88
N GLU A 136 -35.05 -1.31 -14.47
CA GLU A 136 -34.54 0.05 -14.69
C GLU A 136 -35.33 0.81 -15.75
N LEU A 137 -35.66 0.17 -16.88
CA LEU A 137 -36.35 0.83 -18.00
C LEU A 137 -37.89 0.81 -17.88
N VAL A 138 -38.49 -0.30 -17.46
CA VAL A 138 -39.96 -0.46 -17.47
C VAL A 138 -40.56 -0.20 -16.09
N TYR A 139 -40.07 -0.90 -15.05
CA TYR A 139 -40.70 -0.80 -13.73
C TYR A 139 -40.60 0.62 -13.16
N ARG A 140 -39.46 1.29 -13.27
CA ARG A 140 -39.31 2.68 -12.81
C ARG A 140 -40.27 3.65 -13.49
N GLU A 141 -40.50 3.52 -14.80
CA GLU A 141 -41.43 4.39 -15.54
C GLU A 141 -42.89 4.14 -15.15
N VAL A 142 -43.32 2.87 -15.13
CA VAL A 142 -44.75 2.54 -15.08
C VAL A 142 -45.27 2.30 -13.65
N HIS A 143 -44.43 2.17 -12.61
CA HIS A 143 -44.89 1.80 -11.27
C HIS A 143 -45.91 2.75 -10.62
N SER A 144 -45.82 4.07 -10.83
CA SER A 144 -46.80 5.02 -10.25
C SER A 144 -48.14 4.93 -10.98
N ILE A 145 -48.10 4.92 -12.32
CA ILE A 145 -49.27 4.83 -13.19
C ILE A 145 -50.02 3.50 -12.94
N ALA A 146 -49.29 2.39 -12.82
CA ALA A 146 -49.88 1.09 -12.51
C ALA A 146 -50.50 1.04 -11.10
N LYS A 147 -49.93 1.78 -10.13
CA LYS A 147 -50.50 1.89 -8.79
C LYS A 147 -51.77 2.75 -8.78
N GLU A 148 -51.79 3.86 -9.53
CA GLU A 148 -52.93 4.76 -9.68
C GLU A 148 -54.11 4.04 -10.37
N ALA A 149 -53.87 3.39 -11.51
CA ALA A 149 -54.88 2.60 -12.23
C ALA A 149 -55.55 1.51 -11.38
N VAL A 150 -54.80 0.83 -10.49
CA VAL A 150 -55.37 -0.18 -9.57
C VAL A 150 -56.27 0.46 -8.51
N LEU A 151 -55.97 1.69 -8.08
CA LEU A 151 -56.77 2.41 -7.10
C LEU A 151 -58.03 2.99 -7.74
N GLU A 152 -57.93 3.58 -8.93
CA GLU A 152 -59.08 4.10 -9.68
C GLU A 152 -60.10 3.00 -10.00
N LEU A 153 -59.66 1.83 -10.49
CA LEU A 153 -60.56 0.68 -10.71
C LEU A 153 -61.27 0.20 -9.44
N ALA A 154 -60.62 0.31 -8.27
CA ALA A 154 -61.22 -0.03 -6.99
C ALA A 154 -62.22 1.04 -6.51
N GLU A 155 -61.93 2.32 -6.74
CA GLU A 155 -62.81 3.44 -6.41
C GLU A 155 -64.04 3.49 -7.34
N GLU A 156 -63.86 3.32 -8.65
CA GLU A 156 -64.95 3.19 -9.62
C GLU A 156 -65.86 1.99 -9.30
N SER A 157 -65.28 0.84 -8.93
CA SER A 157 -66.06 -0.34 -8.50
C SER A 157 -66.93 -0.04 -7.27
N LEU A 158 -66.41 0.73 -6.30
CA LEU A 158 -67.16 1.15 -5.11
C LEU A 158 -68.22 2.21 -5.43
N ILE A 159 -67.94 3.15 -6.33
CA ILE A 159 -68.88 4.18 -6.77
C ILE A 159 -70.02 3.55 -7.56
N MET A 160 -69.73 2.69 -8.56
CA MET A 160 -70.75 1.98 -9.33
C MET A 160 -71.65 1.13 -8.44
N GLU A 161 -71.12 0.43 -7.44
CA GLU A 161 -71.96 -0.36 -6.53
C GLU A 161 -72.83 0.53 -5.64
N ARG A 162 -72.34 1.71 -5.23
CA ARG A 162 -73.12 2.71 -4.49
C ARG A 162 -74.23 3.32 -5.34
N GLU A 163 -73.94 3.65 -6.60
CA GLU A 163 -74.93 4.17 -7.54
C GLU A 163 -76.01 3.13 -7.88
N ARG A 164 -75.65 1.85 -8.05
CA ARG A 164 -76.60 0.74 -8.24
C ARG A 164 -77.56 0.61 -7.07
N VAL A 165 -77.09 0.80 -5.82
CA VAL A 165 -77.96 0.83 -4.63
C VAL A 165 -78.93 2.01 -4.70
N THR A 166 -78.48 3.21 -5.10
CA THR A 166 -79.37 4.40 -5.19
C THR A 166 -80.39 4.35 -6.32
N HIS A 167 -80.09 3.68 -7.45
CA HIS A 167 -80.95 3.68 -8.63
C HIS A 167 -82.02 2.57 -8.67
N TYR A 168 -81.83 1.46 -7.96
CA TYR A 168 -82.72 0.30 -8.05
C TYR A 168 -83.44 -0.09 -6.75
N LEU A 169 -83.02 0.43 -5.60
CA LEU A 169 -83.49 -0.05 -4.30
C LEU A 169 -83.98 1.09 -3.39
N HIS A 170 -85.06 0.81 -2.65
CA HIS A 170 -85.65 1.76 -1.71
C HIS A 170 -84.69 2.06 -0.55
N SER A 171 -84.68 3.28 -0.03
CA SER A 171 -83.72 3.75 1.00
C SER A 171 -83.67 2.90 2.29
N THR A 172 -84.76 2.20 2.62
CA THR A 172 -84.82 1.23 3.73
C THR A 172 -84.00 -0.05 3.50
N THR A 173 -83.49 -0.25 2.28
CA THR A 173 -82.68 -1.41 1.89
C THR A 173 -81.20 -1.16 2.14
N GLU A 174 -80.73 0.09 2.02
CA GLU A 174 -79.34 0.49 2.26
C GLU A 174 -78.79 0.00 3.62
N PRO A 175 -79.42 0.26 4.79
CA PRO A 175 -78.88 -0.23 6.07
C PRO A 175 -78.86 -1.76 6.17
N LYS A 176 -79.81 -2.46 5.54
CA LYS A 176 -79.90 -3.93 5.56
C LYS A 176 -78.87 -4.59 4.63
N LEU A 177 -78.61 -3.97 3.49
CA LEU A 177 -77.55 -4.37 2.57
C LEU A 177 -76.18 -4.07 3.18
N LEU A 178 -75.97 -2.88 3.75
CA LEU A 178 -74.74 -2.55 4.47
C LEU A 178 -74.47 -3.54 5.60
N GLU A 179 -75.45 -3.84 6.46
CA GLU A 179 -75.30 -4.84 7.52
C GLU A 179 -74.92 -6.22 6.95
N LYS A 180 -75.58 -6.69 5.88
CA LYS A 180 -75.29 -8.01 5.30
C LYS A 180 -73.94 -8.06 4.60
N VAL A 181 -73.57 -7.00 3.85
CA VAL A 181 -72.29 -6.89 3.15
C VAL A 181 -71.13 -6.71 4.14
N GLN A 182 -71.30 -5.91 5.20
CA GLN A 182 -70.32 -5.78 6.28
C GLN A 182 -70.11 -7.12 6.99
N ASN A 183 -71.16 -7.89 7.28
CA ASN A 183 -71.00 -9.21 7.88
C ASN A 183 -70.25 -10.20 6.96
N GLU A 184 -70.62 -10.33 5.69
CA GLU A 184 -69.92 -11.26 4.79
C GLU A 184 -68.46 -10.83 4.49
N LEU A 185 -68.21 -9.54 4.20
CA LEU A 185 -66.87 -9.07 3.83
C LEU A 185 -65.96 -8.80 5.04
N LEU A 186 -66.51 -8.26 6.14
CA LEU A 186 -65.73 -7.78 7.30
C LEU A 186 -65.87 -8.64 8.56
N VAL A 187 -66.74 -9.66 8.58
CA VAL A 187 -66.76 -10.68 9.66
C VAL A 187 -66.37 -12.07 9.15
N VAL A 188 -66.91 -12.53 8.01
CA VAL A 188 -66.62 -13.89 7.49
C VAL A 188 -65.27 -13.99 6.79
N VAL A 189 -65.00 -13.13 5.78
CA VAL A 189 -63.73 -13.18 5.01
C VAL A 189 -62.56 -12.52 5.76
N ALA A 190 -62.88 -11.49 6.54
CA ALA A 190 -61.91 -10.56 7.10
C ALA A 190 -60.90 -11.17 8.08
N LYS A 191 -61.29 -12.15 8.91
CA LYS A 191 -60.35 -12.84 9.81
C LYS A 191 -59.18 -13.46 9.02
N GLN A 192 -59.48 -14.11 7.89
CA GLN A 192 -58.47 -14.69 7.00
C GLN A 192 -57.58 -13.63 6.33
N LEU A 193 -58.07 -12.41 6.13
CA LEU A 193 -57.29 -11.29 5.57
C LEU A 193 -56.41 -10.62 6.63
N LEU A 194 -56.93 -10.41 7.85
CA LEU A 194 -56.17 -9.84 8.97
C LEU A 194 -54.96 -10.67 9.35
N GLU A 195 -55.07 -11.99 9.23
CA GLU A 195 -54.03 -12.97 9.58
C GLU A 195 -53.01 -13.23 8.43
N LYS A 196 -53.16 -12.62 7.24
CA LYS A 196 -52.19 -12.79 6.14
C LYS A 196 -50.80 -12.25 6.47
N GLU A 197 -49.78 -13.11 6.34
CA GLU A 197 -48.39 -12.86 6.75
C GLU A 197 -47.74 -11.60 6.14
N HIS A 198 -48.05 -11.28 4.89
CA HIS A 198 -47.40 -10.20 4.13
C HIS A 198 -48.31 -9.00 3.81
N SER A 199 -49.61 -9.09 4.08
CA SER A 199 -50.59 -8.02 3.76
C SER A 199 -51.69 -7.81 4.81
N GLY A 200 -51.77 -8.67 5.82
CA GLY A 200 -52.69 -8.52 6.94
C GLY A 200 -52.25 -7.47 7.95
N PHE A 201 -52.96 -7.38 9.07
CA PHE A 201 -52.78 -6.33 10.08
C PHE A 201 -51.36 -6.31 10.67
N ARG A 202 -50.74 -7.48 10.85
CA ARG A 202 -49.34 -7.62 11.29
C ARG A 202 -48.35 -6.96 10.32
N ALA A 203 -48.59 -7.10 9.01
CA ALA A 203 -47.75 -6.48 7.98
C ALA A 203 -47.92 -4.96 7.95
N MET A 204 -49.15 -4.46 8.07
CA MET A 204 -49.41 -3.01 8.13
C MET A 204 -48.78 -2.33 9.34
N LEU A 205 -48.71 -3.00 10.50
CA LEU A 205 -47.99 -2.53 11.69
C LEU A 205 -46.47 -2.51 11.49
N ARG A 206 -45.91 -3.59 10.93
CA ARG A 206 -44.47 -3.70 10.64
C ARG A 206 -43.99 -2.66 9.63
N ASP A 207 -44.80 -2.37 8.62
CA ASP A 207 -44.47 -1.51 7.48
C ASP A 207 -44.91 -0.04 7.71
N ASP A 208 -45.23 0.35 8.96
CA ASP A 208 -45.68 1.69 9.42
C ASP A 208 -46.81 2.34 8.58
N LYS A 209 -47.76 1.53 8.11
CA LYS A 209 -48.85 1.98 7.22
C LYS A 209 -49.98 2.69 7.98
N LYS A 210 -49.65 3.77 8.68
CA LYS A 210 -50.57 4.54 9.55
C LYS A 210 -51.90 4.90 8.89
N ASN A 211 -51.90 5.30 7.62
CA ASN A 211 -53.12 5.65 6.89
C ASN A 211 -54.01 4.43 6.64
N ASP A 212 -53.43 3.27 6.31
CA ASP A 212 -54.18 2.04 6.07
C ASP A 212 -54.66 1.40 7.38
N LEU A 213 -53.88 1.52 8.46
CA LEU A 213 -54.31 1.18 9.82
C LEU A 213 -55.49 2.06 10.28
N SER A 214 -55.47 3.35 9.98
CA SER A 214 -56.58 4.28 10.26
C SER A 214 -57.83 3.94 9.44
N ARG A 215 -57.66 3.60 8.16
CA ARG A 215 -58.75 3.12 7.28
C ARG A 215 -59.34 1.81 7.81
N MET A 216 -58.49 0.87 8.21
CA MET A 216 -58.91 -0.41 8.81
C MET A 216 -59.65 -0.20 10.14
N TYR A 217 -59.18 0.69 11.02
CA TYR A 217 -59.94 1.06 12.22
C TYR A 217 -61.32 1.62 11.85
N GLY A 218 -61.39 2.54 10.88
CA GLY A 218 -62.66 3.13 10.40
C GLY A 218 -63.63 2.13 9.77
N LEU A 219 -63.15 1.03 9.18
CA LEU A 219 -63.99 -0.03 8.61
C LEU A 219 -64.56 -0.98 9.67
N TYR A 220 -63.82 -1.28 10.74
CA TYR A 220 -64.24 -2.22 11.79
C TYR A 220 -64.91 -1.55 12.99
N HIS A 221 -64.68 -0.25 13.22
CA HIS A 221 -65.29 0.52 14.31
C HIS A 221 -66.85 0.53 14.30
N PRO A 222 -67.53 0.63 13.13
CA PRO A 222 -69.00 0.58 13.09
C PRO A 222 -69.60 -0.80 13.36
N ILE A 223 -68.79 -1.86 13.36
CA ILE A 223 -69.24 -3.25 13.49
C ILE A 223 -69.29 -3.64 14.97
N PRO A 224 -70.41 -4.16 15.50
CA PRO A 224 -70.47 -4.70 16.85
C PRO A 224 -69.38 -5.77 17.07
N GLN A 225 -68.54 -5.57 18.09
CA GLN A 225 -67.36 -6.41 18.40
C GLN A 225 -66.26 -6.47 17.31
N GLY A 226 -66.37 -5.70 16.21
CA GLY A 226 -65.41 -5.75 15.09
C GLY A 226 -63.98 -5.32 15.43
N LEU A 227 -63.79 -4.49 16.47
CA LEU A 227 -62.45 -4.06 16.91
C LEU A 227 -61.71 -5.08 17.78
N GLU A 228 -62.39 -6.12 18.29
CA GLU A 228 -61.78 -7.06 19.24
C GLU A 228 -60.69 -7.96 18.60
N PRO A 229 -60.85 -8.49 17.36
CA PRO A 229 -59.75 -9.15 16.65
C PRO A 229 -58.53 -8.24 16.39
N LEU A 230 -58.76 -6.97 16.07
CA LEU A 230 -57.70 -5.98 15.84
C LEU A 230 -56.92 -5.69 17.13
N ALA A 231 -57.63 -5.49 18.26
CA ALA A 231 -57.01 -5.29 19.56
C ALA A 231 -56.17 -6.50 20.01
N ASN A 232 -56.68 -7.72 19.78
CA ASN A 232 -55.96 -8.95 20.10
C ASN A 232 -54.71 -9.15 19.23
N LEU A 233 -54.79 -8.91 17.91
CA LEU A 233 -53.63 -8.96 17.02
C LEU A 233 -52.61 -7.85 17.34
N PHE A 234 -53.06 -6.65 17.68
CA PHE A 234 -52.17 -5.55 18.11
C PHE A 234 -51.40 -5.94 19.37
N LYS A 235 -52.10 -6.49 20.38
CA LYS A 235 -51.49 -6.98 21.62
C LYS A 235 -50.48 -8.10 21.36
N GLN A 236 -50.77 -9.03 20.44
CA GLN A 236 -49.81 -10.07 20.04
C GLN A 236 -48.58 -9.48 19.36
N VAL A 237 -48.74 -8.54 18.41
CA VAL A 237 -47.60 -7.91 17.72
C VAL A 237 -46.75 -7.09 18.69
N VAL A 238 -47.36 -6.36 19.62
CA VAL A 238 -46.63 -5.64 20.67
C VAL A 238 -45.85 -6.61 21.56
N ASN A 239 -46.44 -7.73 21.98
CA ASN A 239 -45.74 -8.76 22.75
C ASN A 239 -44.60 -9.42 21.94
N GLU A 240 -44.82 -9.79 20.68
CA GLU A 240 -43.79 -10.38 19.79
C GLU A 240 -42.63 -9.41 19.52
N LEU A 241 -42.91 -8.11 19.38
CA LEU A 241 -41.88 -7.07 19.25
C LEU A 241 -41.16 -6.84 20.58
N GLN A 242 -41.86 -6.91 21.71
CA GLN A 242 -41.26 -6.81 23.05
C GLN A 242 -40.34 -8.00 23.33
N GLU A 243 -40.75 -9.24 23.00
CA GLU A 243 -39.91 -10.43 23.11
C GLU A 243 -38.70 -10.34 22.18
N LYS A 244 -38.87 -10.02 20.89
CA LYS A 244 -37.74 -9.86 19.95
C LYS A 244 -36.78 -8.73 20.34
N TYR A 245 -37.29 -7.63 20.91
CA TYR A 245 -36.46 -6.53 21.39
C TYR A 245 -35.74 -6.91 22.68
N ILE A 246 -36.39 -7.65 23.59
CA ILE A 246 -35.74 -8.21 24.79
C ILE A 246 -34.67 -9.22 24.39
N ASP A 247 -34.92 -10.13 23.44
CA ASP A 247 -33.94 -11.09 22.94
C ASP A 247 -32.77 -10.38 22.26
N TYR A 248 -33.02 -9.41 21.38
CA TYR A 248 -31.96 -8.62 20.73
C TYR A 248 -31.14 -7.82 21.74
N VAL A 249 -31.78 -7.13 22.69
CA VAL A 249 -31.09 -6.38 23.75
C VAL A 249 -30.33 -7.32 24.68
N THR A 250 -30.88 -8.51 24.98
CA THR A 250 -30.22 -9.53 25.81
C THR A 250 -29.03 -10.14 25.09
N GLU A 251 -29.13 -10.45 23.79
CA GLU A 251 -28.03 -10.93 22.96
C GLU A 251 -26.94 -9.86 22.83
N CYS A 252 -27.30 -8.60 22.54
CA CYS A 252 -26.35 -7.48 22.53
C CYS A 252 -25.69 -7.25 23.89
N PHE A 253 -26.44 -7.33 24.99
CA PHE A 253 -25.91 -7.15 26.35
C PHE A 253 -25.01 -8.31 26.77
N GLN A 254 -25.37 -9.55 26.45
CA GLN A 254 -24.55 -10.74 26.67
C GLN A 254 -23.27 -10.70 25.83
N ASN A 255 -23.36 -10.39 24.54
CA ASN A 255 -22.22 -10.24 23.63
C ASN A 255 -21.24 -9.15 24.11
N ASN A 256 -21.75 -7.98 24.49
CA ASN A 256 -20.93 -6.90 25.06
C ASN A 256 -20.29 -7.33 26.41
N THR A 257 -21.03 -8.06 27.25
CA THR A 257 -20.52 -8.61 28.53
C THR A 257 -19.41 -9.65 28.29
N ILE A 258 -19.56 -10.53 27.31
CA ILE A 258 -18.57 -11.54 26.94
C ILE A 258 -17.30 -10.85 26.42
N PHE A 259 -17.42 -9.91 25.48
CA PHE A 259 -16.29 -9.17 24.95
C PHE A 259 -15.57 -8.38 26.06
N HIS A 260 -16.30 -7.64 26.89
CA HIS A 260 -15.72 -6.88 28.00
C HIS A 260 -14.99 -7.78 29.00
N LYS A 261 -15.55 -8.95 29.34
CA LYS A 261 -14.93 -9.91 30.26
C LYS A 261 -13.67 -10.56 29.66
N GLY A 262 -13.73 -10.97 28.39
CA GLY A 262 -12.59 -11.53 27.67
C GLY A 262 -11.46 -10.52 27.53
N TRP A 263 -11.79 -9.32 27.03
CA TRP A 263 -10.86 -8.20 26.91
C TRP A 263 -10.24 -7.80 28.26
N SER A 264 -11.02 -7.76 29.36
CA SER A 264 -10.49 -7.45 30.69
C SER A 264 -9.42 -8.45 31.14
N ASN A 265 -9.54 -9.73 30.80
CA ASN A 265 -8.52 -10.73 31.12
C ASN A 265 -7.30 -10.62 30.19
N ILE A 266 -7.51 -10.41 28.89
CA ILE A 266 -6.42 -10.12 27.93
C ILE A 266 -5.63 -8.89 28.39
N GLN A 267 -6.31 -7.82 28.80
CA GLN A 267 -5.72 -6.57 29.26
C GLN A 267 -4.88 -6.75 30.53
N LYS A 268 -5.21 -7.67 31.44
CA LYS A 268 -4.34 -8.01 32.59
C LYS A 268 -3.02 -8.61 32.12
N GLY A 269 -3.06 -9.53 31.14
CA GLY A 269 -1.86 -10.07 30.50
C GLY A 269 -1.02 -8.99 29.82
N ILE A 270 -1.67 -8.07 29.10
CA ILE A 270 -1.01 -6.92 28.46
C ILE A 270 -0.34 -6.01 29.49
N ILE A 271 -1.01 -5.70 30.61
CA ILE A 271 -0.42 -4.90 31.71
C ILE A 271 0.79 -5.61 32.31
N LYS A 272 0.71 -6.92 32.59
CA LYS A 272 1.86 -7.73 33.05
C LYS A 272 3.03 -7.66 32.06
N LEU A 273 2.75 -7.76 30.76
CA LEU A 273 3.79 -7.63 29.71
C LEU A 273 4.44 -6.24 29.72
N ILE A 274 3.66 -5.16 29.79
CA ILE A 274 4.19 -3.78 29.83
C ILE A 274 5.09 -3.60 31.05
N ARG A 275 4.68 -4.07 32.24
CA ARG A 275 5.50 -4.04 33.45
C ARG A 275 6.84 -4.76 33.30
N ILE A 276 6.83 -5.97 32.73
CA ILE A 276 8.05 -6.74 32.45
C ILE A 276 8.99 -5.96 31.49
N LEU A 277 8.44 -5.27 30.49
CA LEU A 277 9.21 -4.45 29.55
C LEU A 277 9.78 -3.19 30.19
N GLU A 278 9.05 -2.54 31.10
CA GLU A 278 9.55 -1.39 31.87
C GLU A 278 10.57 -1.78 32.96
N GLY A 279 10.70 -3.07 33.28
CA GLY A 279 11.61 -3.57 34.31
C GLY A 279 11.01 -3.54 35.73
N GLU A 280 9.69 -3.46 35.85
CA GLU A 280 9.00 -3.67 37.12
C GLU A 280 9.15 -5.14 37.61
N PRO A 281 9.09 -5.39 38.93
CA PRO A 281 9.26 -6.72 39.51
C PRO A 281 8.02 -7.61 39.27
N GLU A 282 7.92 -8.18 38.07
CA GLU A 282 6.91 -9.16 37.66
C GLU A 282 7.58 -10.49 37.27
N PRO A 283 7.01 -11.66 37.62
CA PRO A 283 7.50 -12.94 37.13
C PRO A 283 7.29 -13.07 35.61
N PRO A 284 8.15 -13.81 34.89
CA PRO A 284 7.93 -14.10 33.48
C PRO A 284 6.60 -14.84 33.26
N PHE A 285 6.08 -14.79 32.04
CA PHE A 285 4.92 -15.60 31.65
C PHE A 285 5.24 -17.09 31.74
N ASP A 286 4.41 -17.83 32.47
CA ASP A 286 4.41 -19.29 32.40
C ASP A 286 3.55 -19.79 31.22
N TYR A 287 3.54 -21.12 31.05
CA TYR A 287 2.83 -21.77 29.95
C TYR A 287 1.31 -21.70 30.12
N ASP A 288 0.80 -21.73 31.35
CA ASP A 288 -0.63 -21.74 31.65
C ASP A 288 -1.22 -20.35 31.49
N GLU A 289 -0.50 -19.29 31.89
CA GLU A 289 -0.85 -17.90 31.56
C GLU A 289 -0.89 -17.66 30.05
N TYR A 290 0.13 -18.14 29.32
CA TYR A 290 0.16 -18.05 27.85
C TYR A 290 -1.03 -18.77 27.22
N MET A 291 -1.30 -20.02 27.63
CA MET A 291 -2.39 -20.81 27.07
C MET A 291 -3.76 -20.26 27.43
N ASN A 292 -3.95 -19.69 28.64
CA ASN A 292 -5.17 -18.98 29.00
C ASN A 292 -5.40 -17.75 28.11
N LEU A 293 -4.38 -16.91 27.88
CA LEU A 293 -4.51 -15.75 27.00
C LEU A 293 -4.83 -16.15 25.55
N TYR A 294 -4.10 -17.14 25.01
CA TYR A 294 -4.35 -17.67 23.67
C TYR A 294 -5.76 -18.28 23.54
N THR A 295 -6.20 -19.05 24.53
CA THR A 295 -7.53 -19.70 24.54
C THR A 295 -8.65 -18.67 24.60
N ILE A 296 -8.52 -17.62 25.43
CA ILE A 296 -9.52 -16.54 25.49
C ILE A 296 -9.64 -15.84 24.12
N ILE A 297 -8.50 -15.54 23.46
CA ILE A 297 -8.50 -14.93 22.12
C ILE A 297 -9.10 -15.87 21.08
N TYR A 298 -8.70 -17.15 21.08
CA TYR A 298 -9.26 -18.19 20.22
C TYR A 298 -10.79 -18.31 20.36
N ASP A 299 -11.28 -18.44 21.60
CA ASP A 299 -12.70 -18.56 21.90
C ASP A 299 -13.49 -17.33 21.43
N MET A 300 -12.93 -16.12 21.59
CA MET A 300 -13.55 -14.88 21.11
C MET A 300 -13.57 -14.79 19.57
N CYS A 301 -12.57 -15.33 18.87
CA CYS A 301 -12.55 -15.35 17.40
C CYS A 301 -13.40 -16.49 16.80
N ASN A 302 -13.76 -17.51 17.58
CA ASN A 302 -14.47 -18.71 17.10
C ASN A 302 -15.93 -18.83 17.62
N GLN A 303 -16.44 -17.79 18.30
CA GLN A 303 -17.83 -17.68 18.73
C GLN A 303 -18.78 -17.30 17.58
N ARG A 304 -20.09 -17.45 17.81
CA ARG A 304 -21.15 -17.10 16.83
C ARG A 304 -21.09 -15.64 16.37
N SER A 305 -20.64 -14.75 17.26
CA SER A 305 -20.30 -13.36 16.98
C SER A 305 -18.78 -13.26 16.89
N ASP A 306 -18.24 -13.06 15.68
CA ASP A 306 -16.80 -12.97 15.45
C ASP A 306 -16.24 -11.64 15.97
N TYR A 307 -15.40 -11.70 17.00
CA TYR A 307 -14.74 -10.53 17.60
C TYR A 307 -13.37 -10.21 16.98
N SER A 308 -12.92 -10.93 15.93
CA SER A 308 -11.56 -10.81 15.38
C SER A 308 -11.17 -9.38 14.99
N GLN A 309 -12.06 -8.64 14.30
CA GLN A 309 -11.83 -7.24 13.95
C GLN A 309 -11.64 -6.37 15.19
N GLN A 310 -12.52 -6.52 16.20
CA GLN A 310 -12.44 -5.73 17.43
C GLN A 310 -11.16 -6.03 18.21
N LEU A 311 -10.69 -7.28 18.20
CA LEU A 311 -9.44 -7.67 18.84
C LEU A 311 -8.21 -7.14 18.07
N TYR A 312 -8.26 -7.10 16.74
CA TYR A 312 -7.23 -6.47 15.89
C TYR A 312 -7.13 -4.95 16.15
N ASP A 313 -8.26 -4.25 16.19
CA ASP A 313 -8.30 -2.81 16.50
C ASP A 313 -7.79 -2.51 17.92
N LYS A 314 -8.12 -3.39 18.88
CA LYS A 314 -7.61 -3.31 20.25
C LYS A 314 -6.11 -3.62 20.37
N TYR A 315 -5.58 -4.57 19.60
CA TYR A 315 -4.15 -4.85 19.52
C TYR A 315 -3.39 -3.59 19.06
N ARG A 316 -3.82 -3.00 17.94
CA ARG A 316 -3.25 -1.74 17.41
C ARG A 316 -3.26 -0.65 18.48
N LYS A 317 -4.44 -0.40 19.07
CA LYS A 317 -4.61 0.64 20.08
C LYS A 317 -3.72 0.43 21.32
N VAL A 318 -3.49 -0.81 21.76
CA VAL A 318 -2.61 -1.09 22.91
C VAL A 318 -1.16 -0.67 22.64
N ILE A 319 -0.69 -0.84 21.41
CA ILE A 319 0.67 -0.44 21.01
C ILE A 319 0.74 1.09 20.86
N GLU A 320 -0.26 1.71 20.23
CA GLU A 320 -0.40 3.17 20.11
C GLU A 320 -0.45 3.84 21.50
N ASP A 321 -1.31 3.37 22.41
CA ASP A 321 -1.47 3.90 23.76
C ASP A 321 -0.15 3.79 24.56
N TYR A 322 0.57 2.65 24.52
CA TYR A 322 1.89 2.50 25.15
C TYR A 322 2.94 3.45 24.55
N THR A 323 2.93 3.60 23.22
CA THR A 323 3.86 4.47 22.51
C THR A 323 3.66 5.95 22.87
N ILE A 324 2.40 6.40 22.92
CA ILE A 324 2.03 7.78 23.24
C ILE A 324 2.22 8.10 24.73
N GLN A 325 1.85 7.18 25.63
CA GLN A 325 1.81 7.43 27.07
C GLN A 325 3.15 7.16 27.78
N THR A 326 3.98 6.25 27.25
CA THR A 326 5.24 5.83 27.89
C THR A 326 6.47 6.10 27.03
N VAL A 327 6.46 5.70 25.76
CA VAL A 327 7.65 5.79 24.90
C VAL A 327 8.01 7.24 24.59
N LEU A 328 7.10 7.99 23.97
CA LEU A 328 7.36 9.38 23.54
C LEU A 328 7.75 10.32 24.70
N PRO A 329 7.07 10.33 25.87
CA PRO A 329 7.49 11.15 27.01
C PRO A 329 8.92 10.83 27.47
N SER A 330 9.27 9.55 27.61
CA SER A 330 10.60 9.12 28.06
C SER A 330 11.74 9.54 27.12
N LEU A 331 11.44 9.73 25.83
CA LEU A 331 12.38 10.22 24.83
C LEU A 331 12.48 11.74 24.84
N ARG A 332 11.34 12.45 24.93
CA ARG A 332 11.27 13.92 24.97
C ARG A 332 11.95 14.52 26.21
N GLU A 333 11.92 13.81 27.33
CA GLU A 333 12.58 14.21 28.59
C GLU A 333 14.11 14.08 28.55
N LYS A 334 14.68 13.43 27.52
CA LYS A 334 16.12 13.14 27.43
C LYS A 334 16.75 13.81 26.22
N HIS A 335 18.04 14.10 26.33
CA HIS A 335 18.82 14.73 25.27
C HIS A 335 20.14 13.98 25.01
N ASP A 336 20.79 14.31 23.90
CA ASP A 336 22.10 13.80 23.49
C ASP A 336 22.25 12.25 23.62
N LYS A 337 23.35 11.79 24.23
CA LYS A 337 23.68 10.35 24.37
C LYS A 337 22.62 9.58 25.16
N ASP A 338 21.96 10.21 26.13
CA ASP A 338 20.98 9.52 26.98
C ASP A 338 19.60 9.39 26.31
N MET A 339 19.26 10.33 25.42
CA MET A 339 18.16 10.17 24.45
C MET A 339 18.42 9.00 23.50
N LEU A 340 19.63 8.87 22.96
CA LEU A 340 20.00 7.75 22.07
C LEU A 340 19.91 6.39 22.80
N ARG A 341 20.39 6.32 24.05
CA ARG A 341 20.28 5.10 24.88
C ARG A 341 18.83 4.74 25.16
N GLU A 342 17.99 5.72 25.46
CA GLU A 342 16.56 5.48 25.66
C GLU A 342 15.91 5.04 24.35
N LEU A 343 16.23 5.63 23.20
CA LEU A 343 15.70 5.21 21.90
C LEU A 343 16.01 3.73 21.61
N VAL A 344 17.27 3.30 21.80
CA VAL A 344 17.67 1.89 21.64
C VAL A 344 16.96 0.98 22.65
N LYS A 345 16.79 1.40 23.91
CA LYS A 345 16.00 0.66 24.91
C LYS A 345 14.55 0.52 24.45
N ARG A 346 13.91 1.62 24.05
CA ARG A 346 12.50 1.70 23.66
C ARG A 346 12.21 0.89 22.41
N TRP A 347 13.09 0.95 21.40
CA TRP A 347 12.97 0.12 20.20
C TRP A 347 13.07 -1.38 20.51
N ASN A 348 14.02 -1.80 21.37
CA ASN A 348 14.11 -3.19 21.79
C ASN A 348 12.91 -3.65 22.62
N ASN A 349 12.39 -2.80 23.51
CA ASN A 349 11.14 -3.04 24.23
C ASN A 349 9.96 -3.19 23.28
N HIS A 350 9.87 -2.32 22.26
CA HIS A 350 8.84 -2.34 21.23
C HIS A 350 8.86 -3.63 20.42
N LYS A 351 10.02 -4.03 19.88
CA LYS A 351 10.18 -5.32 19.17
C LYS A 351 9.78 -6.51 20.04
N ASN A 352 10.12 -6.48 21.33
CA ASN A 352 9.69 -7.51 22.29
C ASN A 352 8.18 -7.48 22.55
N MET A 353 7.55 -6.30 22.63
CA MET A 353 6.10 -6.13 22.79
C MET A 353 5.35 -6.69 21.59
N VAL A 354 5.70 -6.26 20.37
CA VAL A 354 5.11 -6.71 19.10
C VAL A 354 5.20 -8.23 19.00
N LYS A 355 6.38 -8.81 19.24
CA LYS A 355 6.60 -10.27 19.22
C LYS A 355 5.78 -11.01 20.28
N ARG A 356 5.68 -10.50 21.51
CA ARG A 356 4.94 -11.15 22.62
C ARG A 356 3.43 -11.09 22.40
N LEU A 357 2.91 -9.92 22.02
CA LEU A 357 1.50 -9.75 21.67
C LEU A 357 1.16 -10.55 20.41
N GLY A 358 2.01 -10.54 19.39
CA GLY A 358 1.84 -11.35 18.17
C GLY A 358 1.71 -12.85 18.45
N MET A 359 2.40 -13.38 19.46
CA MET A 359 2.19 -14.77 19.91
C MET A 359 0.81 -14.97 20.58
N PHE A 360 0.39 -14.08 21.48
CA PHE A 360 -0.94 -14.18 22.12
C PHE A 360 -2.08 -14.10 21.08
N PHE A 361 -1.96 -13.18 20.12
CA PHE A 361 -2.97 -12.88 19.10
C PHE A 361 -2.78 -13.67 17.79
N CYS A 362 -1.86 -14.65 17.71
CA CYS A 362 -1.46 -15.29 16.45
C CYS A 362 -2.60 -16.00 15.68
N TYR A 363 -3.73 -16.27 16.33
CA TYR A 363 -4.94 -16.76 15.67
C TYR A 363 -5.51 -15.75 14.66
N ILE A 364 -5.42 -14.45 14.96
CA ILE A 364 -5.90 -13.36 14.10
C ILE A 364 -5.09 -13.31 12.80
N ASP A 365 -3.76 -13.33 12.88
CA ASP A 365 -2.91 -13.41 11.68
C ASP A 365 -3.25 -14.64 10.84
N ARG A 366 -3.32 -15.83 11.45
CA ARG A 366 -3.55 -17.10 10.72
C ARG A 366 -4.92 -17.22 10.05
N HIS A 367 -5.95 -16.55 10.57
CA HIS A 367 -7.32 -16.79 10.14
C HIS A 367 -8.10 -15.53 9.77
N PHE A 368 -7.97 -14.43 10.49
CA PHE A 368 -8.70 -13.20 10.17
C PHE A 368 -8.05 -12.46 9.00
N VAL A 369 -6.74 -12.22 9.07
CA VAL A 369 -5.98 -11.54 8.01
C VAL A 369 -6.06 -12.32 6.69
N HIS A 370 -5.87 -13.64 6.73
CA HIS A 370 -5.90 -14.50 5.54
C HIS A 370 -7.30 -14.75 4.92
N ARG A 371 -8.39 -14.60 5.68
CA ARG A 371 -9.78 -14.75 5.15
C ARG A 371 -10.34 -13.44 4.59
N SER A 372 -9.69 -12.31 4.84
CA SER A 372 -10.18 -11.00 4.44
C SER A 372 -10.09 -10.80 2.93
N LYS A 373 -11.18 -10.36 2.30
CA LYS A 373 -11.25 -10.09 0.85
C LYS A 373 -10.47 -8.83 0.42
N ILE A 374 -10.06 -8.03 1.40
CA ILE A 374 -9.22 -6.83 1.24
C ILE A 374 -7.90 -7.16 1.97
N PRO A 375 -6.72 -6.82 1.41
CA PRO A 375 -5.46 -6.97 2.12
C PRO A 375 -5.46 -6.16 3.42
N ILE A 376 -5.25 -6.83 4.55
CA ILE A 376 -5.08 -6.24 5.87
C ILE A 376 -3.62 -6.51 6.30
N PRO A 377 -2.87 -5.54 6.84
CA PRO A 377 -1.53 -5.79 7.36
C PRO A 377 -1.57 -6.77 8.54
N THR A 378 -0.58 -7.65 8.62
CA THR A 378 -0.35 -8.56 9.74
C THR A 378 -0.11 -7.80 11.05
N LEU A 379 -0.28 -8.49 12.19
CA LEU A 379 -0.01 -7.90 13.50
C LEU A 379 1.43 -7.40 13.63
N ASP A 380 2.41 -8.11 13.05
CA ASP A 380 3.81 -7.71 13.04
C ASP A 380 4.04 -6.42 12.24
N GLU A 381 3.46 -6.31 11.04
CA GLU A 381 3.51 -5.09 10.21
C GLU A 381 2.84 -3.89 10.90
N VAL A 382 1.66 -4.07 11.51
CA VAL A 382 1.00 -3.00 12.31
C VAL A 382 1.81 -2.63 13.53
N GLY A 383 2.34 -3.62 14.23
CA GLY A 383 3.15 -3.41 15.42
C GLY A 383 4.39 -2.60 15.11
N LEU A 384 5.15 -2.96 14.07
CA LEU A 384 6.36 -2.26 13.66
C LEU A 384 6.07 -0.87 13.08
N SER A 385 5.08 -0.73 12.19
CA SER A 385 4.70 0.58 11.62
C SER A 385 4.28 1.60 12.69
N CYS A 386 3.61 1.17 13.76
CA CYS A 386 3.23 2.06 14.86
C CYS A 386 4.43 2.82 15.49
N PHE A 387 5.63 2.23 15.53
CA PHE A 387 6.83 2.93 16.01
C PHE A 387 7.42 3.86 14.96
N LEU A 388 7.36 3.48 13.68
CA LEU A 388 7.76 4.33 12.56
C LEU A 388 6.90 5.61 12.54
N ASP A 389 5.58 5.42 12.53
CA ASP A 389 4.57 6.47 12.40
C ASP A 389 4.62 7.50 13.55
N LEU A 390 4.84 7.03 14.79
CA LEU A 390 4.76 7.85 15.99
C LEU A 390 6.13 8.31 16.54
N VAL A 391 7.14 7.43 16.54
CA VAL A 391 8.43 7.70 17.22
C VAL A 391 9.52 8.07 16.22
N TYR A 392 9.67 7.30 15.14
CA TYR A 392 10.74 7.55 14.16
C TYR A 392 10.56 8.92 13.50
N HIS A 393 9.37 9.23 12.99
CA HIS A 393 9.10 10.52 12.33
C HIS A 393 9.28 11.75 13.23
N GLU A 394 9.00 11.64 14.54
CA GLU A 394 9.26 12.72 15.48
C GLU A 394 10.77 12.85 15.79
N MET A 395 11.44 11.74 16.03
CA MET A 395 12.80 11.73 16.58
C MET A 395 13.91 11.80 15.52
N GLN A 396 13.67 11.36 14.28
CA GLN A 396 14.68 11.17 13.23
C GLN A 396 15.62 12.37 13.07
N SER A 397 15.08 13.59 12.99
CA SER A 397 15.90 14.79 12.72
C SER A 397 16.80 15.18 13.90
N THR A 398 16.38 14.90 15.13
CA THR A 398 17.16 15.13 16.35
C THR A 398 18.20 14.04 16.53
N VAL A 399 17.83 12.78 16.28
CA VAL A 399 18.72 11.61 16.34
C VAL A 399 19.86 11.75 15.33
N THR A 400 19.56 12.07 14.06
CA THR A 400 20.58 12.31 13.02
C THR A 400 21.58 13.40 13.46
N LYS A 401 21.10 14.54 13.99
CA LYS A 401 21.98 15.62 14.50
C LYS A 401 22.91 15.16 15.63
N VAL A 402 22.40 14.42 16.61
CA VAL A 402 23.22 13.91 17.73
C VAL A 402 24.24 12.88 17.23
N VAL A 403 23.86 11.98 16.32
CA VAL A 403 24.79 11.00 15.74
C VAL A 403 25.90 11.69 14.92
N LEU A 404 25.58 12.69 14.09
CA LEU A 404 26.58 13.48 13.37
C LEU A 404 27.53 14.21 14.32
N ALA A 405 27.03 14.77 15.42
CA ALA A 405 27.86 15.38 16.45
C ALA A 405 28.81 14.38 17.13
N LEU A 406 28.40 13.11 17.31
CA LEU A 406 29.28 12.04 17.81
C LEU A 406 30.36 11.67 16.79
N ILE A 407 30.01 11.56 15.50
CA ILE A 407 30.98 11.30 14.43
C ILE A 407 32.01 12.45 14.35
N HIS A 408 31.58 13.70 14.46
CA HIS A 408 32.49 14.86 14.51
C HIS A 408 33.44 14.80 15.71
N LYS A 409 32.94 14.43 16.91
CA LYS A 409 33.79 14.26 18.10
C LYS A 409 34.86 13.19 17.90
N GLU A 410 34.50 12.05 17.30
CA GLU A 410 35.48 11.02 16.97
C GLU A 410 36.46 11.44 15.85
N ARG A 411 36.04 12.31 14.93
CA ARG A 411 36.92 12.90 13.90
C ARG A 411 38.00 13.81 14.50
N GLU A 412 37.69 14.52 15.58
CA GLU A 412 38.64 15.32 16.36
C GLU A 412 39.41 14.50 17.41
N GLY A 413 39.16 13.18 17.51
CA GLY A 413 39.92 12.25 18.35
C GLY A 413 39.33 11.95 19.74
N GLU A 414 38.12 12.42 20.04
CA GLU A 414 37.40 11.99 21.25
C GLU A 414 36.96 10.53 21.16
N GLN A 415 36.92 9.82 22.30
CA GLN A 415 36.33 8.48 22.34
C GLN A 415 34.80 8.55 22.41
N ILE A 416 34.14 7.75 21.56
CA ILE A 416 32.69 7.62 21.51
C ILE A 416 32.23 6.19 21.78
N ASP A 417 30.97 6.06 22.18
CA ASP A 417 30.28 4.78 22.32
C ASP A 417 29.85 4.29 20.93
N ARG A 418 30.77 3.61 20.24
CA ARG A 418 30.56 3.07 18.88
C ARG A 418 29.40 2.07 18.83
N ALA A 419 29.22 1.28 19.89
CA ALA A 419 28.14 0.31 19.99
C ALA A 419 26.78 1.01 20.06
N LEU A 420 26.66 2.09 20.83
CA LEU A 420 25.46 2.93 20.83
C LEU A 420 25.18 3.54 19.45
N VAL A 421 26.20 4.09 18.77
CA VAL A 421 26.01 4.65 17.42
C VAL A 421 25.55 3.58 16.44
N LYS A 422 26.19 2.40 16.43
CA LYS A 422 25.76 1.28 15.58
C LYS A 422 24.31 0.88 15.88
N ASN A 423 23.97 0.67 17.15
CA ASN A 423 22.63 0.26 17.57
C ASN A 423 21.55 1.28 17.18
N VAL A 424 21.88 2.58 17.13
CA VAL A 424 20.98 3.63 16.63
C VAL A 424 20.83 3.56 15.11
N LEU A 425 21.91 3.33 14.37
CA LEU A 425 21.87 3.24 12.91
C LEU A 425 21.21 1.96 12.41
N ASP A 426 21.32 0.86 13.17
CA ASP A 426 20.55 -0.36 12.93
C ASP A 426 19.03 -0.08 12.98
N ILE A 427 18.56 0.90 13.77
CA ILE A 427 17.13 1.32 13.78
C ILE A 427 16.71 1.91 12.43
N TYR A 428 17.57 2.71 11.78
CA TYR A 428 17.27 3.30 10.46
C TYR A 428 17.17 2.21 9.39
N VAL A 429 18.00 1.16 9.47
CA VAL A 429 17.96 0.02 8.55
C VAL A 429 16.73 -0.85 8.81
N GLU A 430 16.44 -1.20 10.07
CA GLU A 430 15.28 -2.02 10.43
C GLU A 430 13.94 -1.32 10.11
N ASN A 431 13.85 0.01 10.23
CA ASN A 431 12.66 0.79 9.87
C ASN A 431 12.45 0.94 8.36
N GLY A 432 13.42 0.56 7.51
CA GLY A 432 13.26 0.50 6.06
C GLY A 432 12.37 -0.66 5.56
N MET A 433 11.86 -1.53 6.45
CA MET A 433 11.02 -2.70 6.13
C MET A 433 11.60 -3.59 5.01
N GLY A 434 12.92 -3.78 5.02
CA GLY A 434 13.66 -4.57 4.01
C GLY A 434 14.27 -3.74 2.87
N THR A 435 14.01 -2.43 2.82
CA THR A 435 14.72 -1.48 1.96
C THR A 435 15.81 -0.73 2.75
N MET A 436 16.74 -0.09 2.04
CA MET A 436 17.74 0.81 2.63
C MET A 436 17.31 2.29 2.63
N GLU A 437 16.14 2.62 2.07
CA GLU A 437 15.69 4.00 1.80
C GLU A 437 15.78 4.89 3.05
N LYS A 438 15.28 4.41 4.20
CA LYS A 438 15.34 5.13 5.47
C LYS A 438 16.74 5.36 6.01
N TYR A 439 17.68 4.46 5.75
CA TYR A 439 19.07 4.71 6.10
C TYR A 439 19.73 5.69 5.12
N GLU A 440 19.45 5.58 3.82
CA GLU A 440 20.08 6.42 2.79
C GLU A 440 19.57 7.87 2.81
N GLU A 441 18.26 8.08 2.91
CA GLU A 441 17.61 9.40 2.90
C GLU A 441 17.72 10.12 4.24
N ASP A 442 17.27 9.50 5.34
CA ASP A 442 17.12 10.18 6.65
C ASP A 442 18.45 10.26 7.45
N PHE A 443 19.52 9.59 7.00
CA PHE A 443 20.84 9.64 7.64
C PHE A 443 22.03 9.75 6.67
N GLU A 444 22.23 8.80 5.75
CA GLU A 444 23.49 8.67 5.00
C GLU A 444 23.77 9.91 4.14
N SER A 445 22.74 10.45 3.47
CA SER A 445 22.81 11.69 2.69
C SER A 445 23.37 12.86 3.51
N PHE A 446 22.78 13.12 4.69
CA PHE A 446 23.25 14.17 5.62
C PHE A 446 24.66 13.92 6.14
N MET A 447 25.01 12.64 6.39
CA MET A 447 26.35 12.26 6.85
C MET A 447 27.41 12.47 5.75
N LEU A 448 27.10 12.17 4.49
CA LEU A 448 27.97 12.45 3.35
C LEU A 448 28.19 13.95 3.13
N GLU A 449 27.16 14.78 3.33
CA GLU A 449 27.26 16.24 3.25
C GLU A 449 28.08 16.85 4.40
N ASP A 450 27.87 16.41 5.65
CA ASP A 450 28.72 16.80 6.79
C ASP A 450 30.18 16.35 6.55
N THR A 451 30.38 15.14 6.03
CA THR A 451 31.71 14.61 5.70
C THR A 451 32.44 15.47 4.67
N ALA A 452 31.76 15.85 3.59
CA ALA A 452 32.30 16.78 2.61
C ALA A 452 32.67 18.12 3.27
N SER A 453 31.71 18.71 4.01
CA SER A 453 31.88 19.98 4.72
C SER A 453 33.00 19.95 5.77
N TYR A 454 33.23 18.81 6.42
CA TYR A 454 34.31 18.58 7.37
C TYR A 454 35.67 18.53 6.67
N TYR A 455 35.82 17.70 5.63
CA TYR A 455 37.10 17.56 4.93
C TYR A 455 37.47 18.80 4.12
N SER A 456 36.51 19.53 3.56
CA SER A 456 36.73 20.83 2.91
C SER A 456 37.37 21.83 3.89
N ARG A 457 36.76 22.01 5.08
CA ARG A 457 37.30 22.87 6.15
C ARG A 457 38.65 22.38 6.68
N LYS A 458 38.82 21.07 6.85
CA LYS A 458 40.06 20.47 7.36
C LYS A 458 41.23 20.68 6.38
N ALA A 459 40.96 20.54 5.09
CA ALA A 459 41.96 20.81 4.05
C ALA A 459 42.31 22.29 3.93
N SER A 460 41.35 23.20 4.11
CA SER A 460 41.64 24.64 4.25
C SER A 460 42.60 24.91 5.40
N ARG A 461 42.36 24.32 6.59
CA ARG A 461 43.26 24.44 7.74
C ARG A 461 44.65 23.87 7.45
N TRP A 462 44.76 22.72 6.77
CA TRP A 462 46.07 22.18 6.36
C TRP A 462 46.82 23.12 5.39
N ILE A 463 46.13 23.85 4.52
CA ILE A 463 46.75 24.88 3.67
C ILE A 463 47.28 26.07 4.50
N GLU A 464 46.53 26.51 5.51
CA GLU A 464 46.96 27.59 6.43
C GLU A 464 48.15 27.16 7.30
N GLU A 465 48.11 25.96 7.89
CA GLU A 465 49.19 25.42 8.73
C GLU A 465 50.50 25.19 7.93
N ASP A 466 50.39 24.77 6.66
CA ASP A 466 51.52 24.65 5.74
C ASP A 466 52.10 26.00 5.28
N SER A 467 51.42 27.13 5.55
CA SER A 467 51.83 28.46 5.08
C SER A 467 52.94 29.14 5.91
N CYS A 468 53.76 28.31 6.60
CA CYS A 468 55.18 28.49 6.93
C CYS A 468 55.61 28.92 8.36
N PRO A 469 55.27 30.12 8.91
CA PRO A 469 55.90 30.66 10.11
C PRO A 469 55.93 29.73 11.34
N ASP A 470 54.83 29.02 11.60
CA ASP A 470 54.68 28.27 12.85
C ASP A 470 55.59 27.02 12.91
N TYR A 471 55.86 26.39 11.76
CA TYR A 471 56.87 25.34 11.65
C TYR A 471 58.28 25.91 11.81
N MET A 472 58.56 27.07 11.20
CA MET A 472 59.86 27.74 11.35
C MET A 472 60.15 28.04 12.83
N ILE A 473 59.19 28.57 13.59
CA ILE A 473 59.38 28.89 15.01
C ILE A 473 59.62 27.62 15.85
N LYS A 474 58.81 26.56 15.67
CA LYS A 474 58.97 25.31 16.44
C LYS A 474 60.26 24.55 16.12
N ALA A 475 60.78 24.66 14.90
CA ALA A 475 61.96 23.94 14.45
C ALA A 475 63.28 24.71 14.69
N CYS A 476 63.29 26.04 14.50
CA CYS A 476 64.45 26.88 14.80
C CYS A 476 64.83 26.91 16.30
N LEU A 477 63.90 26.55 17.20
CA LEU A 477 64.18 26.43 18.63
C LEU A 477 64.94 25.15 19.02
N ARG A 478 65.28 24.25 18.08
CA ARG A 478 65.99 22.99 18.39
C ARG A 478 67.41 22.87 17.84
N ASP A 479 67.68 23.42 16.65
CA ASP A 479 68.97 23.23 15.96
C ASP A 479 69.72 24.56 15.80
N TYR A 480 70.64 24.84 16.73
CA TYR A 480 71.66 25.88 16.56
C TYR A 480 72.86 25.33 15.77
N ASP A 481 73.35 26.15 14.83
CA ASP A 481 74.48 25.96 13.92
C ASP A 481 74.37 24.92 12.77
N TYR A 482 74.86 25.36 11.59
CA TYR A 482 75.02 24.61 10.33
C TYR A 482 73.77 24.08 9.58
N GLY A 483 72.55 24.54 9.90
CA GLY A 483 71.30 24.00 9.31
C GLY A 483 70.75 24.60 8.01
N ILE A 484 70.80 25.93 7.82
CA ILE A 484 69.76 26.70 7.08
C ILE A 484 69.40 26.18 5.67
N ILE A 485 70.36 25.94 4.78
CA ILE A 485 70.07 25.50 3.38
C ILE A 485 69.52 24.07 3.34
N ARG A 486 70.02 23.19 4.21
CA ARG A 486 69.52 21.81 4.36
C ARG A 486 68.14 21.81 5.02
N PHE A 487 67.90 22.77 5.91
CA PHE A 487 66.61 23.02 6.56
C PHE A 487 65.56 23.50 5.57
N GLN A 488 65.85 24.51 4.74
CA GLN A 488 64.92 24.99 3.71
C GLN A 488 64.51 23.86 2.74
N LYS A 489 65.47 23.08 2.22
CA LYS A 489 65.14 21.89 1.41
C LYS A 489 64.22 20.91 2.15
N LYS A 490 64.47 20.66 3.44
CA LYS A 490 63.66 19.74 4.25
C LYS A 490 62.25 20.30 4.53
N CYS A 491 62.12 21.60 4.83
CA CYS A 491 60.85 22.27 5.08
C CYS A 491 59.92 22.22 3.86
N VAL A 492 60.46 22.43 2.66
CA VAL A 492 59.62 22.46 1.46
C VAL A 492 59.20 21.05 1.05
N TYR A 493 60.12 20.07 1.07
CA TYR A 493 59.84 18.67 0.72
C TYR A 493 58.69 18.03 1.52
N ILE A 494 58.47 18.51 2.73
CA ILE A 494 57.48 18.01 3.70
C ILE A 494 56.03 18.31 3.27
N ASN A 495 55.78 19.32 2.44
CA ASN A 495 54.44 19.89 2.21
C ASN A 495 53.48 18.95 1.43
N VAL A 496 53.91 18.38 0.29
CA VAL A 496 53.08 17.46 -0.51
C VAL A 496 52.95 16.08 0.15
N ILE A 497 54.03 15.59 0.78
CA ILE A 497 54.04 14.25 1.39
C ILE A 497 53.24 14.23 2.69
N ASN A 498 53.30 15.26 3.53
CA ASN A 498 52.40 15.38 4.68
C ASN A 498 50.93 15.35 4.25
N PHE A 499 50.58 16.12 3.20
CA PHE A 499 49.22 16.12 2.67
C PHE A 499 48.80 14.73 2.18
N VAL A 500 49.63 14.04 1.39
CA VAL A 500 49.35 12.66 0.94
C VAL A 500 49.13 11.71 2.12
N LEU A 501 49.99 11.76 3.15
CA LEU A 501 49.85 10.96 4.36
C LEU A 501 48.56 11.29 5.15
N GLN A 502 48.19 12.58 5.24
CA GLN A 502 46.94 13.02 5.85
C GLN A 502 45.71 12.52 5.08
N VAL A 503 45.75 12.46 3.74
CA VAL A 503 44.68 11.87 2.92
C VAL A 503 44.59 10.36 3.14
N GLU A 504 45.71 9.63 3.08
CA GLU A 504 45.75 8.19 3.34
C GLU A 504 45.21 7.84 4.73
N GLU A 505 45.64 8.58 5.76
CA GLU A 505 45.17 8.39 7.12
C GLU A 505 43.68 8.74 7.28
N SER A 506 43.21 9.80 6.63
CA SER A 506 41.79 10.18 6.65
C SER A 506 40.91 9.11 6.00
N LEU A 507 41.29 8.62 4.81
CA LEU A 507 40.60 7.52 4.15
C LEU A 507 40.61 6.24 5.00
N LYS A 508 41.74 5.91 5.64
CA LYS A 508 41.82 4.77 6.55
C LYS A 508 40.86 4.91 7.75
N ARG A 509 40.90 6.05 8.46
CA ARG A 509 40.05 6.32 9.63
C ARG A 509 38.56 6.27 9.29
N GLU A 510 38.16 6.71 8.09
CA GLU A 510 36.74 6.68 7.67
C GLU A 510 36.29 5.27 7.23
N ARG A 511 37.14 4.46 6.58
CA ARG A 511 36.84 3.02 6.36
C ARG A 511 36.68 2.27 7.68
N GLU A 512 37.54 2.57 8.66
CA GLU A 512 37.40 2.02 10.02
C GLU A 512 36.07 2.46 10.66
N ARG A 513 35.64 3.71 10.53
CA ARG A 513 34.30 4.14 11.00
C ARG A 513 33.17 3.37 10.34
N VAL A 514 33.24 3.18 9.02
CA VAL A 514 32.23 2.40 8.31
C VAL A 514 32.16 0.98 8.86
N THR A 515 33.31 0.31 8.98
CA THR A 515 33.40 -1.06 9.51
C THR A 515 32.89 -1.18 10.95
N ASN A 516 33.07 -0.14 11.77
CA ASN A 516 32.68 -0.17 13.18
C ASN A 516 31.17 0.06 13.40
N TYR A 517 30.52 0.95 12.63
CA TYR A 517 29.14 1.35 12.94
C TYR A 517 28.26 1.86 11.79
N LEU A 518 28.76 2.03 10.55
CA LEU A 518 27.91 2.41 9.40
C LEU A 518 27.55 1.16 8.58
N HIS A 519 26.58 1.27 7.67
CA HIS A 519 26.30 0.19 6.74
C HIS A 519 27.41 0.05 5.68
N SER A 520 27.67 -1.16 5.18
CA SER A 520 28.77 -1.42 4.23
C SER A 520 28.60 -0.72 2.88
N SER A 521 27.36 -0.42 2.46
CA SER A 521 27.05 0.38 1.27
C SER A 521 27.60 1.82 1.35
N THR A 522 27.91 2.30 2.55
CA THR A 522 28.39 3.67 2.80
C THR A 522 29.87 3.86 2.47
N GLU A 523 30.69 2.80 2.51
CA GLU A 523 32.13 2.90 2.25
C GLU A 523 32.48 3.52 0.89
N PRO A 524 31.97 3.02 -0.26
CA PRO A 524 32.30 3.60 -1.56
C PRO A 524 31.89 5.08 -1.66
N LYS A 525 30.72 5.43 -1.12
CA LYS A 525 30.16 6.79 -1.16
C LYS A 525 31.01 7.78 -0.33
N VAL A 526 31.44 7.37 0.87
CA VAL A 526 32.31 8.17 1.75
C VAL A 526 33.70 8.34 1.14
N VAL A 527 34.29 7.26 0.60
CA VAL A 527 35.61 7.30 -0.04
C VAL A 527 35.62 8.24 -1.24
N GLU A 528 34.60 8.16 -2.10
CA GLU A 528 34.45 9.08 -3.24
C GLU A 528 34.35 10.54 -2.78
N LYS A 529 33.58 10.83 -1.73
CA LYS A 529 33.43 12.20 -1.21
C LYS A 529 34.73 12.77 -0.66
N ILE A 530 35.49 11.99 0.10
CA ILE A 530 36.81 12.39 0.63
C ILE A 530 37.81 12.60 -0.52
N GLN A 531 37.81 11.71 -1.51
CA GLN A 531 38.67 11.86 -2.70
C GLN A 531 38.32 13.13 -3.49
N ASN A 532 37.05 13.48 -3.63
CA ASN A 532 36.62 14.71 -4.27
C ASN A 532 37.08 15.96 -3.51
N GLU A 533 36.80 16.08 -2.21
CA GLU A 533 37.20 17.25 -1.43
C GLU A 533 38.73 17.41 -1.35
N LEU A 534 39.47 16.33 -1.10
CA LEU A 534 40.92 16.42 -0.86
C LEU A 534 41.72 16.41 -2.18
N LEU A 535 41.45 15.50 -3.11
CA LEU A 535 42.29 15.28 -4.30
C LEU A 535 41.79 16.02 -5.55
N VAL A 536 40.48 16.30 -5.66
CA VAL A 536 39.90 17.01 -6.82
C VAL A 536 39.86 18.52 -6.57
N MET A 537 39.38 18.97 -5.41
CA MET A 537 39.27 20.40 -5.09
C MET A 537 40.62 21.02 -4.66
N VAL A 538 41.29 20.42 -3.67
CA VAL A 538 42.45 21.06 -3.00
C VAL A 538 43.80 20.80 -3.69
N ALA A 539 44.05 19.59 -4.19
CA ALA A 539 45.41 19.19 -4.55
C ALA A 539 45.99 19.79 -5.85
N LYS A 540 45.21 20.56 -6.64
CA LYS A 540 45.61 21.08 -7.95
C LYS A 540 46.96 21.82 -7.91
N ASN A 541 47.15 22.72 -6.95
CA ASN A 541 48.35 23.56 -6.87
C ASN A 541 49.51 22.90 -6.11
N ARG A 542 49.27 21.75 -5.44
CA ARG A 542 50.26 21.07 -4.59
C ARG A 542 51.17 20.14 -5.41
N LEU A 543 50.60 19.34 -6.33
CA LEU A 543 51.38 18.43 -7.19
C LEU A 543 52.37 19.15 -8.11
N GLU A 544 52.07 20.39 -8.50
CA GLU A 544 52.86 21.20 -9.44
C GLU A 544 53.96 22.03 -8.75
N ASN A 545 54.08 21.98 -7.41
CA ASN A 545 55.05 22.78 -6.66
C ASN A 545 56.51 22.42 -7.03
N GLU A 546 57.31 23.42 -7.41
CA GLU A 546 58.67 23.23 -7.97
C GLU A 546 59.67 22.52 -7.05
N HIS A 547 59.42 22.53 -5.73
CA HIS A 547 60.35 22.09 -4.70
C HIS A 547 59.82 20.92 -3.85
N SER A 548 58.55 20.54 -4.02
CA SER A 548 57.90 19.45 -3.25
C SER A 548 56.90 18.61 -4.04
N GLY A 549 56.48 19.07 -5.22
CA GLY A 549 55.59 18.37 -6.13
C GLY A 549 56.27 17.19 -6.86
N CYS A 550 55.56 16.56 -7.78
CA CYS A 550 56.00 15.32 -8.45
C CYS A 550 57.40 15.45 -9.08
N CYS A 551 57.73 16.59 -9.69
CA CYS A 551 59.04 16.84 -10.31
C CYS A 551 60.20 16.95 -9.29
N ALA A 552 59.92 17.25 -8.02
CA ALA A 552 60.92 17.22 -6.94
C ALA A 552 61.10 15.78 -6.41
N LEU A 553 60.01 15.01 -6.29
CA LEU A 553 60.06 13.60 -5.88
C LEU A 553 60.83 12.72 -6.87
N LEU A 554 60.65 12.97 -8.18
CA LEU A 554 61.39 12.27 -9.25
C LEU A 554 62.88 12.63 -9.26
N ARG A 555 63.21 13.91 -9.01
CA ARG A 555 64.60 14.40 -8.95
C ARG A 555 65.38 13.82 -7.77
N ASP A 556 64.71 13.62 -6.65
CA ASP A 556 65.29 13.14 -5.39
C ASP A 556 65.10 11.61 -5.19
N ASP A 557 64.76 10.87 -6.25
CA ASP A 557 64.54 9.40 -6.33
C ASP A 557 63.61 8.83 -5.24
N LYS A 558 62.42 9.42 -5.05
CA LYS A 558 61.50 9.01 -3.98
C LYS A 558 60.34 8.17 -4.48
N LYS A 559 60.72 6.99 -4.97
CA LYS A 559 59.82 5.92 -5.43
C LYS A 559 58.65 5.67 -4.49
N ASN A 560 58.89 5.40 -3.20
CA ASN A 560 57.83 5.10 -2.22
C ASN A 560 56.76 6.19 -2.13
N ASP A 561 57.17 7.45 -2.21
CA ASP A 561 56.27 8.60 -2.12
C ASP A 561 55.47 8.79 -3.43
N LEU A 562 56.10 8.51 -4.58
CA LEU A 562 55.44 8.42 -5.89
C LEU A 562 54.44 7.25 -5.96
N CYS A 563 54.72 6.10 -5.32
CA CYS A 563 53.79 4.97 -5.21
C CYS A 563 52.52 5.35 -4.43
N ARG A 564 52.65 6.14 -3.34
CA ARG A 564 51.49 6.66 -2.57
C ARG A 564 50.65 7.61 -3.42
N ILE A 565 51.28 8.55 -4.11
CA ILE A 565 50.60 9.45 -5.05
C ILE A 565 49.88 8.64 -6.13
N TYR A 566 50.55 7.68 -6.77
CA TYR A 566 49.89 6.83 -7.77
C TYR A 566 48.68 6.10 -7.16
N SER A 567 48.82 5.48 -5.99
CA SER A 567 47.75 4.73 -5.33
C SER A 567 46.52 5.58 -4.97
N LEU A 568 46.73 6.84 -4.54
CA LEU A 568 45.64 7.78 -4.25
C LEU A 568 44.93 8.30 -5.51
N TYR A 569 45.68 8.53 -6.60
CA TYR A 569 45.16 9.16 -7.81
C TYR A 569 44.69 8.16 -8.87
N HIS A 570 45.12 6.91 -8.81
CA HIS A 570 44.73 5.84 -9.73
C HIS A 570 43.20 5.66 -9.84
N PRO A 571 42.42 5.69 -8.74
CA PRO A 571 40.95 5.64 -8.81
C PRO A 571 40.28 6.86 -9.44
N ILE A 572 41.03 7.92 -9.78
CA ILE A 572 40.51 9.20 -10.27
C ILE A 572 41.13 9.51 -11.65
N PRO A 573 40.63 8.91 -12.76
CA PRO A 573 41.30 8.94 -14.06
C PRO A 573 41.64 10.35 -14.58
N GLN A 574 40.74 11.33 -14.36
CA GLN A 574 40.95 12.72 -14.75
C GLN A 574 42.13 13.40 -14.03
N ARG A 575 42.46 12.95 -12.81
CA ARG A 575 43.56 13.49 -11.99
C ARG A 575 44.84 12.67 -12.14
N LEU A 576 44.74 11.36 -12.36
CA LEU A 576 45.87 10.53 -12.77
C LEU A 576 46.55 11.05 -14.05
N GLY A 577 45.75 11.56 -15.02
CA GLY A 577 46.27 12.22 -16.21
C GLY A 577 47.25 13.37 -15.91
N ARG A 578 46.98 14.19 -14.88
CA ARG A 578 47.87 15.28 -14.46
C ARG A 578 49.18 14.79 -13.86
N VAL A 579 49.17 13.65 -13.16
CA VAL A 579 50.39 13.02 -12.65
C VAL A 579 51.24 12.50 -13.81
N ALA A 580 50.61 11.94 -14.85
CA ALA A 580 51.30 11.53 -16.07
C ALA A 580 51.85 12.73 -16.88
N ASP A 581 51.10 13.83 -16.98
CA ASP A 581 51.57 15.08 -17.61
C ASP A 581 52.84 15.63 -16.91
N LEU A 582 52.84 15.64 -15.56
CA LEU A 582 54.00 16.09 -14.77
C LEU A 582 55.21 15.16 -14.92
N PHE A 583 54.99 13.85 -14.93
CA PHE A 583 56.04 12.85 -15.20
C PHE A 583 56.65 13.06 -16.59
N LYS A 584 55.81 13.25 -17.62
CA LYS A 584 56.25 13.55 -19.00
C LYS A 584 57.03 14.85 -19.11
N LYS A 585 56.53 15.92 -18.47
CA LYS A 585 57.23 17.21 -18.41
C LYS A 585 58.63 17.05 -17.82
N HIS A 586 58.75 16.36 -16.68
CA HIS A 586 60.04 16.14 -16.01
C HIS A 586 61.06 15.38 -16.87
N ILE A 587 60.64 14.28 -17.51
CA ILE A 587 61.50 13.50 -18.42
C ILE A 587 61.93 14.34 -19.63
N THR A 588 61.02 15.13 -20.19
CA THR A 588 61.31 16.04 -21.31
C THR A 588 62.34 17.10 -20.92
N GLU A 589 62.24 17.65 -19.70
CA GLU A 589 63.19 18.64 -19.16
C GLU A 589 64.58 18.05 -18.92
N GLU A 590 64.68 16.86 -18.29
CA GLU A 590 65.97 16.18 -18.06
C GLU A 590 66.63 15.74 -19.37
N GLY A 591 65.87 15.16 -20.30
CA GLY A 591 66.37 14.80 -21.63
C GLY A 591 66.84 16.02 -22.43
N SER A 592 66.11 17.13 -22.38
CA SER A 592 66.51 18.38 -23.03
C SER A 592 67.75 19.01 -22.41
N ALA A 593 68.00 18.79 -21.11
CA ALA A 593 69.22 19.23 -20.43
C ALA A 593 70.42 18.39 -20.84
N LEU A 594 70.27 17.06 -20.93
CA LEU A 594 71.31 16.13 -21.38
C LEU A 594 71.73 16.42 -22.83
N ILE A 595 70.78 16.62 -23.75
CA ILE A 595 71.06 16.96 -25.16
C ILE A 595 71.86 18.28 -25.30
N LYS A 596 71.70 19.22 -24.36
CA LYS A 596 72.45 20.49 -24.35
C LYS A 596 73.85 20.39 -23.73
N GLN A 597 74.17 19.29 -23.06
CA GLN A 597 75.42 19.09 -22.32
C GLN A 597 76.32 18.01 -22.92
N ALA A 598 75.80 17.18 -23.82
CA ALA A 598 76.50 16.05 -24.43
C ALA A 598 76.99 16.35 -25.85
N ASP A 599 78.16 15.82 -26.21
CA ASP A 599 78.63 15.77 -27.59
C ASP A 599 77.87 14.67 -28.37
N ASP A 600 77.65 14.87 -29.68
CA ASP A 600 76.84 14.00 -30.55
C ASP A 600 77.11 12.50 -30.41
N ALA A 601 78.38 12.11 -30.19
CA ALA A 601 78.80 10.72 -30.03
C ALA A 601 78.27 10.03 -28.76
N THR A 602 77.88 10.80 -27.73
CA THR A 602 77.46 10.29 -26.42
C THR A 602 75.95 10.44 -26.14
N THR A 603 75.27 11.32 -26.87
CA THR A 603 73.84 11.65 -26.67
C THR A 603 72.93 10.42 -26.72
N ASN A 604 73.13 9.50 -27.67
CA ASN A 604 72.30 8.29 -27.78
C ASN A 604 72.42 7.35 -26.56
N GLN A 605 73.62 7.21 -26.00
CA GLN A 605 73.86 6.36 -24.83
C GLN A 605 73.16 6.93 -23.59
N LEU A 606 73.31 8.24 -23.36
CA LEU A 606 72.68 8.94 -22.23
C LEU A 606 71.14 8.90 -22.30
N LEU A 607 70.55 8.94 -23.50
CA LEU A 607 69.10 8.82 -23.69
C LEU A 607 68.59 7.39 -23.39
N ILE A 608 69.36 6.35 -23.72
CA ILE A 608 69.03 4.96 -23.35
C ILE A 608 69.09 4.78 -21.83
N GLU A 609 70.09 5.34 -21.17
CA GLU A 609 70.21 5.31 -19.71
C GLU A 609 69.06 6.07 -19.01
N LEU A 610 68.67 7.24 -19.54
CA LEU A 610 67.51 7.99 -19.08
C LEU A 610 66.20 7.20 -19.25
N HIS A 611 66.01 6.55 -20.40
CA HIS A 611 64.84 5.70 -20.65
C HIS A 611 64.79 4.53 -19.66
N ASN A 612 65.91 3.83 -19.47
CA ASN A 612 66.00 2.71 -18.52
C ASN A 612 65.71 3.17 -17.08
N LYS A 613 66.28 4.31 -16.64
CA LYS A 613 65.98 4.95 -15.34
C LYS A 613 64.46 5.14 -15.16
N TYR A 614 63.78 5.73 -16.14
CA TYR A 614 62.36 6.06 -16.01
C TYR A 614 61.41 4.88 -16.20
N MET A 615 61.78 3.89 -17.01
CA MET A 615 61.03 2.63 -17.12
C MET A 615 60.91 1.90 -15.77
N VAL A 616 61.91 2.00 -14.89
CA VAL A 616 61.84 1.44 -13.53
C VAL A 616 60.73 2.10 -12.69
N TYR A 617 60.45 3.40 -12.84
CA TYR A 617 59.31 4.02 -12.16
C TYR A 617 57.98 3.57 -12.78
N VAL A 618 57.93 3.37 -14.10
CA VAL A 618 56.71 2.87 -14.78
C VAL A 618 56.36 1.45 -14.31
N THR A 619 57.35 0.57 -14.16
CA THR A 619 57.14 -0.80 -13.66
C THR A 619 56.88 -0.84 -12.15
N GLU A 620 57.75 -0.24 -11.33
CA GLU A 620 57.72 -0.36 -9.86
C GLU A 620 56.73 0.58 -9.17
N CYS A 621 56.57 1.82 -9.66
CA CYS A 621 55.75 2.84 -9.00
C CYS A 621 54.36 3.00 -9.62
N PHE A 622 54.28 2.94 -10.95
CA PHE A 622 53.05 3.16 -11.71
C PHE A 622 52.42 1.86 -12.25
N GLN A 623 52.88 0.69 -11.78
CA GLN A 623 52.25 -0.62 -12.04
C GLN A 623 51.99 -0.93 -13.52
N ASN A 624 52.88 -0.49 -14.43
CA ASN A 624 52.74 -0.59 -15.89
C ASN A 624 51.50 0.12 -16.46
N HIS A 625 51.01 1.17 -15.78
CA HIS A 625 49.81 1.87 -16.20
C HIS A 625 50.02 2.62 -17.53
N THR A 626 49.12 2.38 -18.49
CA THR A 626 49.30 2.78 -19.91
C THR A 626 49.55 4.27 -20.15
N LEU A 627 49.07 5.16 -19.27
CA LEU A 627 49.34 6.60 -19.34
C LEU A 627 50.85 6.92 -19.21
N PHE A 628 51.58 6.18 -18.37
CA PHE A 628 53.00 6.42 -18.10
C PHE A 628 53.93 5.75 -19.13
N HIS A 629 53.40 4.84 -19.96
CA HIS A 629 54.11 4.28 -21.13
C HIS A 629 54.04 5.16 -22.39
N LYS A 630 53.13 6.15 -22.45
CA LYS A 630 52.94 7.06 -23.60
C LYS A 630 53.78 8.34 -23.51
N VAL A 631 54.82 8.30 -22.69
CA VAL A 631 55.55 9.45 -22.17
C VAL A 631 56.78 9.76 -23.01
#